data_AF-A0A8X6IZA4-F1
#
_entry.id   AF-A0A8X6IZA4-F1
#
_cell.length_a   1.000
_cell.length_b   1.000
_cell.length_c   1.000
_cell.angle_alpha   90.00
_cell.angle_beta   90.00
_cell.angle_gamma   90.00
#
_symmetry.space_group_name_H-M   'P 1'
#
loop_
_entity.id
_entity.type
_entity.pdbx_description
1 polymer ?
#
loop_
_entity_poly.entity_id
_entity_poly.type
_entity_poly.pdbx_seq_one_letter_code
_entity_poly.pdbx_strand_id
1 'polypeptide(L)'
;MQENTCLSESITTLSEDHIKDGKEEKDIHQLSVELTSLLPSLEKFIKLGNKKKEEEAVFIVKNIYALLERKNAFMLIFENRIPLLKLLFKLLDTNFPVLSLHIVKLLLEMRIREKNLCSVFRFISRLLKDQEIDLRKYQLIDSIIEVIFNTSVATNYEAVVNGLRTLKTLNTMEKLEMQQKEKCVYVLFHHLKESNLELYSNEKPDDKYEEIIYVIMIFLKHLLEDKELWILFMKVENLTEVLKGLKYSQNSKSVNLLTCLISKIVDQKDGCLAMAQCPNVDFQQFLLILETYRYDVDVTLQIAFIIGNLVSVNENIALAFVESPNFSNVLIVLGEYISEHLQFKELVSEFFKSEKFQLAGGDHNLRQDIFEVILKILCIFANICLHSNAGSCLAKQSDMLSYLLAIIRAYSEKDVLSETGTALYSFLVIIRNISYYLESYSELCIKTTESVIPFLDDCFLFEVRLEAANVVRNLTRSPEVRDYIQEHNFLPALIKLLNEDNKDFCTAAYGIIMNMLIDESSHQIFYEEEAVLKIIHKLHLCTDRDWKTCALLCQILWNFCGGKNGCSLISKMEIQHLIKYLSYSIYNEKANKTEDKNSDYYTEWKTEFCPVAKNLLQLLQNKFN
;
A
#
# COMPACT_ATOMS: atom_id res chain seq x y z
N MET A 1 -30.03 7.51 5.10
CA MET A 1 -31.06 8.40 5.69
C MET A 1 -31.47 7.79 7.03
N GLN A 2 -31.48 8.61 8.07
CA GLN A 2 -31.82 8.32 9.48
C GLN A 2 -30.82 7.44 10.25
N GLU A 3 -29.81 8.10 10.81
CA GLU A 3 -29.38 8.01 12.23
C GLU A 3 -28.10 8.85 12.38
N ASN A 4 -28.26 10.16 12.63
CA ASN A 4 -27.20 11.08 13.07
C ASN A 4 -27.83 12.43 13.46
N THR A 5 -28.55 12.45 14.57
CA THR A 5 -29.06 13.68 15.20
C THR A 5 -29.13 13.46 16.69
N CYS A 6 -27.99 13.54 17.38
CA CYS A 6 -27.95 13.74 18.82
C CYS A 6 -26.57 14.33 19.15
N LEU A 7 -26.44 15.66 18.99
CA LEU A 7 -25.42 16.54 19.62
C LEU A 7 -25.42 17.99 19.08
N SER A 8 -26.35 18.40 18.22
CA SER A 8 -26.38 19.75 17.61
C SER A 8 -27.53 20.68 18.07
N GLU A 9 -28.24 20.36 19.14
CA GLU A 9 -29.29 21.25 19.68
C GLU A 9 -28.98 21.66 21.11
N SER A 10 -28.16 22.71 21.28
CA SER A 10 -28.04 23.46 22.53
C SER A 10 -27.55 24.90 22.28
N ILE A 11 -27.98 25.51 21.17
CA ILE A 11 -27.75 26.94 20.89
C ILE A 11 -29.06 27.54 20.42
N THR A 12 -29.92 27.91 21.38
CA THR A 12 -30.88 29.03 21.35
C THR A 12 -31.87 28.81 22.49
N THR A 13 -31.63 29.44 23.63
CA THR A 13 -32.61 29.93 24.63
C THR A 13 -31.84 30.40 25.87
N LEU A 14 -31.23 31.59 25.77
CA LEU A 14 -30.91 32.38 26.96
C LEU A 14 -32.01 33.42 27.10
N SER A 15 -33.15 33.00 27.64
CA SER A 15 -34.15 33.89 28.21
C SER A 15 -33.71 34.30 29.61
N GLU A 16 -33.49 35.60 29.78
CA GLU A 16 -33.73 36.42 30.96
C GLU A 16 -33.94 35.67 32.29
N ASP A 17 -32.90 35.67 33.13
CA ASP A 17 -33.03 35.58 34.58
C ASP A 17 -32.16 36.66 35.23
N HIS A 18 -32.78 37.80 35.48
CA HIS A 18 -32.26 38.85 36.35
C HIS A 18 -32.25 38.36 37.80
N ILE A 19 -31.05 38.12 38.37
CA ILE A 19 -30.58 38.35 39.76
C ILE A 19 -29.15 37.73 39.84
N LYS A 20 -28.14 38.41 39.26
CA LYS A 20 -26.70 38.07 39.45
C LYS A 20 -25.73 39.27 39.41
N ASP A 21 -26.15 40.46 39.00
CA ASP A 21 -25.24 41.58 38.70
C ASP A 21 -24.45 42.13 39.92
N GLY A 22 -25.00 42.11 41.14
CA GLY A 22 -24.35 42.76 42.29
C GLY A 22 -23.21 42.00 42.97
N LYS A 23 -23.03 40.71 42.68
CA LYS A 23 -21.99 39.85 43.31
C LYS A 23 -20.77 39.69 42.41
N GLU A 24 -20.99 39.51 41.11
CA GLU A 24 -19.90 39.46 40.10
C GLU A 24 -19.14 40.79 40.01
N GLU A 25 -19.83 41.94 40.02
CA GLU A 25 -19.17 43.26 40.00
C GLU A 25 -18.28 43.50 41.24
N LYS A 26 -18.74 43.08 42.43
CA LYS A 26 -17.96 43.20 43.67
C LYS A 26 -16.74 42.27 43.67
N ASP A 27 -16.90 41.04 43.17
CA ASP A 27 -15.82 40.07 43.08
C ASP A 27 -14.75 40.50 42.06
N ILE A 28 -15.15 41.12 40.95
CA ILE A 28 -14.27 41.72 39.93
C ILE A 28 -13.55 42.96 40.50
N HIS A 29 -14.24 43.86 41.21
CA HIS A 29 -13.59 45.03 41.79
C HIS A 29 -12.57 44.63 42.86
N GLN A 30 -12.90 43.67 43.73
CA GLN A 30 -11.97 43.13 44.72
C GLN A 30 -10.79 42.40 44.06
N LEU A 31 -10.99 41.74 42.90
CA LEU A 31 -9.91 41.13 42.13
C LEU A 31 -8.92 42.19 41.64
N SER A 32 -9.42 43.30 41.08
CA SER A 32 -8.58 44.41 40.63
C SER A 32 -7.75 45.02 41.77
N VAL A 33 -8.34 45.18 42.97
CA VAL A 33 -7.62 45.69 44.15
C VAL A 33 -6.49 44.74 44.57
N GLU A 34 -6.78 43.44 44.69
CA GLU A 34 -5.78 42.44 45.07
C GLU A 34 -4.65 42.33 44.03
N LEU A 35 -4.96 42.36 42.73
CA LEU A 35 -3.96 42.37 41.66
C LEU A 35 -3.11 43.65 41.67
N THR A 36 -3.71 44.81 41.94
CA THR A 36 -2.99 46.10 42.02
C THR A 36 -1.94 46.09 43.12
N SER A 37 -2.13 45.31 44.19
CA SER A 37 -1.12 45.13 45.24
C SER A 37 0.05 44.21 44.83
N LEU A 38 -0.16 43.28 43.89
CA LEU A 38 0.82 42.26 43.48
C LEU A 38 1.67 42.67 42.27
N LEU A 39 1.08 43.39 41.31
CA LEU A 39 1.74 43.79 40.05
C LEU A 39 3.04 44.62 40.26
N PRO A 40 3.10 45.60 41.19
CA PRO A 40 4.32 46.40 41.38
C PRO A 40 5.54 45.57 41.82
N SER A 41 5.31 44.48 42.55
CA SER A 41 6.36 43.57 43.01
C SER A 41 6.98 42.79 41.85
N LEU A 42 6.16 42.34 40.89
CA LEU A 42 6.62 41.73 39.65
C LEU A 42 7.34 42.73 38.74
N GLU A 43 6.85 43.97 38.62
CA GLU A 43 7.55 45.03 37.88
C GLU A 43 8.94 45.33 38.46
N LYS A 44 9.04 45.36 39.80
CA LYS A 44 10.32 45.55 40.50
C LYS A 44 11.27 44.39 40.23
N PHE A 45 10.78 43.15 40.17
CA PHE A 45 11.59 42.00 39.80
C PHE A 45 12.17 42.12 38.38
N ILE A 46 11.35 42.48 37.39
CA ILE A 46 11.81 42.68 36.00
C ILE A 46 12.94 43.72 35.93
N LYS A 47 12.81 44.85 36.64
CA LYS A 47 13.82 45.92 36.64
C LYS A 47 15.15 45.49 37.29
N LEU A 48 15.10 44.61 38.29
CA LEU A 48 16.27 44.24 39.09
C LEU A 48 16.97 42.98 38.57
N GLY A 49 16.29 42.11 37.80
CA GLY A 49 16.86 40.94 37.12
C GLY A 49 17.59 39.95 38.05
N ASN A 50 17.29 39.96 39.35
CA ASN A 50 18.09 39.28 40.35
C ASN A 50 17.69 37.79 40.47
N LYS A 51 18.58 36.88 40.04
CA LYS A 51 18.38 35.42 40.15
C LYS A 51 18.01 34.96 41.57
N LYS A 52 18.51 35.63 42.62
CA LYS A 52 18.21 35.29 44.02
C LYS A 52 16.76 35.56 44.44
N LYS A 53 15.95 36.20 43.58
CA LYS A 53 14.54 36.53 43.84
C LYS A 53 13.57 35.75 42.93
N GLU A 54 14.04 34.75 42.20
CA GLU A 54 13.17 33.93 41.33
C GLU A 54 12.04 33.27 42.15
N GLU A 55 12.35 32.75 43.34
CA GLU A 55 11.36 32.12 44.24
C GLU A 55 10.25 33.10 44.66
N GLU A 56 10.58 34.36 44.93
CA GLU A 56 9.61 35.41 45.26
C GLU A 56 8.68 35.66 44.07
N ALA A 57 9.22 35.76 42.85
CA ALA A 57 8.44 35.95 41.64
C ALA A 57 7.54 34.73 41.35
N VAL A 58 8.06 33.52 41.51
CA VAL A 58 7.28 32.26 41.38
C VAL A 58 6.12 32.24 42.36
N PHE A 59 6.36 32.62 43.63
CA PHE A 59 5.32 32.68 44.64
C PHE A 59 4.21 33.68 44.26
N ILE A 60 4.58 34.87 43.77
CA ILE A 60 3.60 35.87 43.33
C ILE A 60 2.79 35.35 42.14
N VAL A 61 3.41 34.73 41.13
CA VAL A 61 2.69 34.16 39.97
C VAL A 61 1.73 33.05 40.40
N LYS A 62 2.13 32.18 41.34
CA LYS A 62 1.24 31.16 41.92
C LYS A 62 0.06 31.78 42.66
N ASN A 63 0.27 32.85 43.42
CA ASN A 63 -0.81 33.56 44.11
C ASN A 63 -1.79 34.20 43.12
N ILE A 64 -1.27 34.79 42.03
CA ILE A 64 -2.12 35.32 40.96
C ILE A 64 -2.95 34.20 40.32
N TYR A 65 -2.34 33.06 40.03
CA TYR A 65 -3.05 31.90 39.50
C TYR A 65 -4.18 31.44 40.43
N ALA A 66 -3.87 31.20 41.70
CA ALA A 66 -4.85 30.75 42.70
C ALA A 66 -5.97 31.78 42.93
N LEU A 67 -5.65 33.07 42.85
CA LEU A 67 -6.63 34.15 42.94
C LEU A 67 -7.60 34.13 41.77
N LEU A 68 -7.10 34.00 40.54
CA LEU A 68 -7.94 33.92 39.35
C LEU A 68 -8.78 32.65 39.32
N GLU A 69 -8.21 31.52 39.76
CA GLU A 69 -8.91 30.24 39.88
C GLU A 69 -10.05 30.33 40.90
N ARG A 70 -9.77 30.80 42.12
CA ARG A 70 -10.80 30.94 43.18
C ARG A 70 -11.97 31.83 42.76
N LYS A 71 -11.71 32.83 41.91
CA LYS A 71 -12.71 33.78 41.42
C LYS A 71 -13.30 33.41 40.04
N ASN A 72 -12.93 32.27 39.47
CA ASN A 72 -13.31 31.87 38.09
C ASN A 72 -13.05 32.98 37.06
N ALA A 73 -11.96 33.74 37.24
CA ALA A 73 -11.72 35.00 36.54
C ALA A 73 -10.80 34.89 35.32
N PHE A 74 -10.34 33.69 34.97
CA PHE A 74 -9.43 33.47 33.84
C PHE A 74 -9.99 34.01 32.51
N MET A 75 -11.31 33.95 32.32
CA MET A 75 -12.01 34.40 31.12
C MET A 75 -12.63 35.79 31.22
N LEU A 76 -12.65 36.37 32.42
CA LEU A 76 -13.31 37.66 32.65
C LEU A 76 -12.47 38.82 32.13
N ILE A 77 -13.17 39.89 31.74
CA ILE A 77 -12.58 41.19 31.43
C ILE A 77 -12.53 41.99 32.74
N PHE A 78 -11.34 42.41 33.14
CA PHE A 78 -11.11 43.23 34.33
C PHE A 78 -9.99 44.24 34.05
N GLU A 79 -9.99 45.37 34.76
CA GLU A 79 -9.11 46.52 34.49
C GLU A 79 -7.62 46.13 34.41
N ASN A 80 -7.17 45.28 35.33
CA ASN A 80 -5.76 44.87 35.40
C ASN A 80 -5.38 43.74 34.43
N ARG A 81 -6.28 43.22 33.59
CA ARG A 81 -6.01 42.08 32.70
C ARG A 81 -4.91 42.38 31.68
N ILE A 82 -5.02 43.50 30.96
CA ILE A 82 -4.03 43.90 29.96
C ILE A 82 -2.68 44.23 30.60
N PRO A 83 -2.62 45.03 31.70
CA PRO A 83 -1.37 45.23 32.45
C PRO A 83 -0.71 43.92 32.90
N LEU A 84 -1.49 42.98 33.44
CA LEU A 84 -1.00 41.66 33.85
C LEU A 84 -0.40 40.89 32.67
N LEU A 85 -1.12 40.78 31.55
CA LEU A 85 -0.61 40.08 30.36
C LEU A 85 0.71 40.70 29.86
N LYS A 86 0.79 42.04 29.75
CA LYS A 86 2.03 42.73 29.35
C LYS A 86 3.20 42.41 30.29
N LEU A 87 2.92 42.29 31.59
CA LEU A 87 3.93 41.97 32.59
C LEU A 87 4.39 40.52 32.50
N LEU A 88 3.46 39.58 32.32
CA LEU A 88 3.74 38.17 32.16
C LEU A 88 4.59 37.88 30.91
N PHE A 89 4.27 38.51 29.76
CA PHE A 89 5.09 38.38 28.56
C PHE A 89 6.52 38.93 28.74
N LYS A 90 6.69 40.07 29.43
CA LYS A 90 8.03 40.59 29.76
C LYS A 90 8.80 39.65 30.70
N LEU A 91 8.10 38.96 31.60
CA LEU A 91 8.72 37.99 32.49
C LEU A 91 9.17 36.72 31.75
N LEU A 92 8.48 36.30 30.69
CA LEU A 92 8.94 35.18 29.86
C LEU A 92 10.33 35.44 29.24
N ASP A 93 10.68 36.70 28.97
CA ASP A 93 11.99 37.07 28.40
C ASP A 93 13.15 37.01 29.40
N THR A 94 12.90 36.75 30.69
CA THR A 94 13.92 36.80 31.75
C THR A 94 14.77 35.53 31.89
N ASN A 95 14.55 34.50 31.06
CA ASN A 95 15.29 33.23 31.02
C ASN A 95 15.32 32.45 32.35
N PHE A 96 14.26 32.53 33.16
CA PHE A 96 14.08 31.77 34.39
C PHE A 96 13.11 30.58 34.16
N PRO A 97 13.59 29.33 34.10
CA PRO A 97 12.78 28.20 33.62
C PRO A 97 11.56 27.88 34.50
N VAL A 98 11.73 27.84 35.82
CA VAL A 98 10.67 27.50 36.76
C VAL A 98 9.58 28.57 36.76
N LEU A 99 10.00 29.84 36.81
CA LEU A 99 9.10 30.98 36.67
C LEU A 99 8.35 30.96 35.34
N SER A 100 9.05 30.66 34.24
CA SER A 100 8.47 30.60 32.90
C SER A 100 7.37 29.55 32.79
N LEU A 101 7.54 28.37 33.39
CA LEU A 101 6.52 27.31 33.37
C LEU A 101 5.24 27.72 34.10
N HIS A 102 5.36 28.39 35.24
CA HIS A 102 4.20 28.94 35.95
C HIS A 102 3.50 30.05 35.17
N ILE A 103 4.27 30.90 34.48
CA ILE A 103 3.70 31.95 33.62
C ILE A 103 2.99 31.33 32.41
N VAL A 104 3.59 30.33 31.75
CA VAL A 104 2.96 29.62 30.63
C VAL A 104 1.63 29.01 31.07
N LYS A 105 1.59 28.32 32.22
CA LYS A 105 0.34 27.76 32.77
C LYS A 105 -0.74 28.83 32.92
N LEU A 106 -0.38 29.94 33.55
CA LEU A 106 -1.27 31.07 33.76
C LEU A 106 -1.77 31.67 32.42
N LEU A 107 -0.88 31.85 31.46
CA LEU A 107 -1.23 32.41 30.15
C LEU A 107 -2.16 31.51 29.33
N LEU A 108 -1.98 30.18 29.38
CA LEU A 108 -2.85 29.22 28.71
C LEU A 108 -4.26 29.21 29.34
N GLU A 109 -4.36 29.21 30.68
CA GLU A 109 -5.66 29.30 31.38
C GLU A 109 -6.40 30.60 31.09
N MET A 110 -5.66 31.72 30.96
CA MET A 110 -6.25 33.01 30.57
C MET A 110 -6.77 33.04 29.12
N ARG A 111 -6.67 31.94 28.35
CA ARG A 111 -7.13 31.79 26.95
C ARG A 111 -6.76 32.96 26.04
N ILE A 112 -5.47 33.30 26.07
CA ILE A 112 -4.89 34.25 25.12
C ILE A 112 -5.13 33.81 23.67
N ARG A 113 -5.24 34.76 22.74
CA ARG A 113 -5.55 34.50 21.32
C ARG A 113 -4.50 35.10 20.38
N GLU A 114 -4.57 34.71 19.12
CA GLU A 114 -3.78 35.26 18.01
C GLU A 114 -2.26 35.25 18.29
N LYS A 115 -1.59 36.39 18.05
CA LYS A 115 -0.15 36.56 18.18
C LYS A 115 0.38 36.24 19.57
N ASN A 116 -0.42 36.44 20.61
CA ASN A 116 -0.03 36.14 21.98
C ASN A 116 0.09 34.62 22.19
N LEU A 117 -0.91 33.87 21.72
CA LEU A 117 -0.89 32.40 21.80
C LEU A 117 0.25 31.82 20.98
N CYS A 118 0.45 32.33 19.76
CA CYS A 118 1.55 31.92 18.93
C CYS A 118 2.92 32.17 19.59
N SER A 119 3.09 33.30 20.27
CA SER A 119 4.32 33.62 21.02
C SER A 119 4.55 32.64 22.17
N VAL A 120 3.50 32.22 22.87
CA VAL A 120 3.59 31.21 23.92
C VAL A 120 4.01 29.85 23.36
N PHE A 121 3.43 29.36 22.26
CA PHE A 121 3.87 28.08 21.67
C PHE A 121 5.32 28.12 21.16
N ARG A 122 5.75 29.22 20.52
CA ARG A 122 7.16 29.40 20.14
C ARG A 122 8.08 29.38 21.36
N PHE A 123 7.65 30.01 22.46
CA PHE A 123 8.39 30.01 23.71
C PHE A 123 8.52 28.60 24.30
N ILE A 124 7.41 27.84 24.39
CA ILE A 124 7.42 26.45 24.88
C ILE A 124 8.34 25.58 24.01
N SER A 125 8.23 25.68 22.69
CA SER A 125 9.10 24.96 21.75
C SER A 125 10.59 25.24 21.97
N ARG A 126 10.97 26.49 22.27
CA ARG A 126 12.36 26.85 22.58
C ARG A 126 12.77 26.28 23.93
N LEU A 127 11.93 26.43 24.94
CA LEU A 127 12.17 25.97 26.30
C LEU A 127 12.39 24.45 26.35
N LEU A 128 11.64 23.67 25.56
CA LEU A 128 11.83 22.23 25.43
C LEU A 128 13.16 21.86 24.77
N LYS A 129 13.65 22.63 23.79
CA LYS A 129 14.93 22.33 23.11
C LYS A 129 16.16 22.61 23.98
N ASP A 130 16.09 23.67 24.79
CA ASP A 130 17.26 24.20 25.49
C ASP A 130 17.53 23.50 26.83
N GLN A 131 16.54 22.80 27.40
CA GLN A 131 16.60 22.28 28.76
C GLN A 131 15.80 20.98 28.93
N GLU A 132 16.30 20.05 29.75
CA GLU A 132 15.52 18.92 30.24
C GLU A 132 14.50 19.39 31.28
N ILE A 133 13.28 19.65 30.83
CA ILE A 133 12.18 20.11 31.67
C ILE A 133 11.07 19.06 31.62
N ASP A 134 10.56 18.69 32.80
CA ASP A 134 9.44 17.77 32.94
C ASP A 134 8.13 18.56 33.09
N LEU A 135 7.39 18.71 31.99
CA LEU A 135 6.13 19.46 31.96
C LEU A 135 5.03 18.82 32.81
N ARG A 136 5.13 17.52 33.10
CA ARG A 136 4.14 16.78 33.92
C ARG A 136 4.02 17.35 35.33
N LYS A 137 5.13 17.81 35.92
CA LYS A 137 5.15 18.46 37.25
C LYS A 137 4.24 19.68 37.33
N TYR A 138 3.92 20.29 36.19
CA TYR A 138 3.14 21.52 36.10
C TYR A 138 1.73 21.29 35.52
N GLN A 139 1.39 20.04 35.15
CA GLN A 139 0.13 19.67 34.49
C GLN A 139 -0.08 20.44 33.17
N LEU A 140 1.00 20.74 32.45
CA LEU A 140 0.94 21.59 31.25
C LEU A 140 0.55 20.83 29.98
N ILE A 141 0.79 19.51 29.93
CA ILE A 141 0.60 18.73 28.69
C ILE A 141 -0.87 18.74 28.26
N ASP A 142 -1.80 18.41 29.16
CA ASP A 142 -3.23 18.40 28.84
C ASP A 142 -3.75 19.80 28.49
N SER A 143 -3.27 20.84 29.19
CA SER A 143 -3.62 22.24 28.89
C SER A 143 -3.14 22.66 27.50
N ILE A 144 -1.94 22.25 27.08
CA ILE A 144 -1.41 22.51 25.74
C ILE A 144 -2.26 21.80 24.69
N ILE A 145 -2.56 20.52 24.89
CA ILE A 145 -3.40 19.72 23.97
C ILE A 145 -4.80 20.36 23.82
N GLU A 146 -5.44 20.74 24.93
CA GLU A 146 -6.78 21.35 24.93
C GLU A 146 -6.79 22.72 24.24
N VAL A 147 -5.79 23.57 24.50
CA VAL A 147 -5.71 24.89 23.85
C VAL A 147 -5.49 24.72 22.34
N ILE A 148 -4.66 23.77 21.90
CA ILE A 148 -4.47 23.50 20.47
C ILE A 148 -5.76 22.96 19.85
N PHE A 149 -6.45 22.02 20.50
CA PHE A 149 -7.73 21.48 20.01
C PHE A 149 -8.76 22.59 19.75
N ASN A 150 -8.88 23.54 20.68
CA ASN A 150 -9.87 24.61 20.62
C ASN A 150 -9.45 25.82 19.76
N THR A 151 -8.25 25.82 19.17
CA THR A 151 -7.77 26.92 18.34
C THR A 151 -8.14 26.67 16.88
N SER A 152 -9.09 27.43 16.32
CA SER A 152 -9.50 27.26 14.92
C SER A 152 -8.41 27.68 13.94
N VAL A 153 -8.21 26.83 12.92
CA VAL A 153 -7.28 27.03 11.82
C VAL A 153 -7.60 28.32 11.03
N ALA A 154 -8.87 28.61 10.79
CA ALA A 154 -9.32 29.78 10.03
C ALA A 154 -8.99 31.12 10.72
N THR A 155 -8.99 31.14 12.06
CA THR A 155 -8.79 32.38 12.84
C THR A 155 -7.36 32.57 13.31
N ASN A 156 -6.58 31.51 13.49
CA ASN A 156 -5.27 31.58 14.13
C ASN A 156 -4.29 30.49 13.66
N TYR A 157 -4.11 30.37 12.34
CA TYR A 157 -3.26 29.34 11.73
C TYR A 157 -1.85 29.28 12.32
N GLU A 158 -1.19 30.43 12.57
CA GLU A 158 0.18 30.45 13.10
C GLU A 158 0.26 29.78 14.48
N ALA A 159 -0.73 29.99 15.34
CA ALA A 159 -0.76 29.36 16.65
C ALA A 159 -1.00 27.85 16.53
N VAL A 160 -1.87 27.39 15.62
CA VAL A 160 -2.08 25.96 15.37
C VAL A 160 -0.78 25.31 14.89
N VAL A 161 -0.12 25.88 13.88
CA VAL A 161 1.14 25.35 13.34
C VAL A 161 2.22 25.25 14.43
N ASN A 162 2.42 26.31 15.22
CA ASN A 162 3.43 26.29 16.29
C ASN A 162 3.03 25.38 17.45
N GLY A 163 1.73 25.25 17.75
CA GLY A 163 1.19 24.31 18.72
C GLY A 163 1.44 22.86 18.32
N LEU A 164 1.12 22.49 17.08
CA LEU A 164 1.36 21.15 16.54
C LEU A 164 2.85 20.80 16.53
N ARG A 165 3.73 21.74 16.16
CA ARG A 165 5.19 21.56 16.27
C ARG A 165 5.63 21.33 17.72
N THR A 166 5.04 22.05 18.66
CA THR A 166 5.29 21.87 20.10
C THR A 166 4.88 20.48 20.56
N LEU A 167 3.67 20.01 20.19
CA LEU A 167 3.22 18.64 20.52
C LEU A 167 4.12 17.57 19.90
N LYS A 168 4.58 17.76 18.66
CA LYS A 168 5.53 16.84 18.03
C LYS A 168 6.82 16.75 18.85
N THR A 169 7.39 17.89 19.24
CA THR A 169 8.59 17.93 20.09
C THR A 169 8.34 17.23 21.43
N LEU A 170 7.20 17.47 22.07
CA LEU A 170 6.82 16.80 23.31
C LEU A 170 6.77 15.29 23.15
N ASN A 171 6.13 14.78 22.09
CA ASN A 171 6.06 13.34 21.82
C ASN A 171 7.44 12.70 21.63
N THR A 172 8.43 13.43 21.11
CA THR A 172 9.80 12.91 20.92
C THR A 172 10.64 12.99 22.19
N MET A 173 10.51 14.06 22.99
CA MET A 173 11.37 14.35 24.14
C MET A 173 10.87 13.75 25.45
N GLU A 174 9.56 13.84 25.67
CA GLU A 174 8.87 13.28 26.82
C GLU A 174 8.11 12.05 26.34
N LYS A 175 8.25 10.91 27.04
CA LYS A 175 7.37 9.77 26.78
C LYS A 175 5.97 10.15 27.25
N LEU A 176 5.20 10.80 26.36
CA LEU A 176 3.78 11.06 26.55
C LEU A 176 3.10 9.75 26.95
N GLU A 177 2.21 9.84 27.92
CA GLU A 177 1.41 8.69 28.33
C GLU A 177 0.45 8.30 27.20
N MET A 178 0.02 7.04 27.17
CA MET A 178 -0.80 6.53 26.07
C MET A 178 -2.08 7.36 25.86
N GLN A 179 -2.76 7.75 26.95
CA GLN A 179 -3.94 8.62 26.88
C GLN A 179 -3.63 9.99 26.25
N GLN A 180 -2.45 10.56 26.49
CA GLN A 180 -2.03 11.84 25.89
C GLN A 180 -1.71 11.67 24.40
N LYS A 181 -1.09 10.55 24.01
CA LYS A 181 -0.86 10.21 22.60
C LYS A 181 -2.17 10.07 21.83
N GLU A 182 -3.16 9.38 22.40
CA GLU A 182 -4.50 9.27 21.80
C GLU A 182 -5.13 10.66 21.60
N LYS A 183 -5.07 11.54 22.61
CA LYS A 183 -5.53 12.94 22.47
C LYS A 183 -4.78 13.68 21.37
N CYS A 184 -3.47 13.51 21.23
CA CYS A 184 -2.71 14.09 20.13
C CYS A 184 -3.24 13.62 18.77
N VAL A 185 -3.56 12.34 18.61
CA VAL A 185 -4.16 11.82 17.36
C VAL A 185 -5.51 12.49 17.08
N TYR A 186 -6.37 12.66 18.09
CA TYR A 186 -7.63 13.39 17.93
C TYR A 186 -7.42 14.85 17.51
N VAL A 187 -6.45 15.56 18.12
CA VAL A 187 -6.09 16.93 17.75
C VAL A 187 -5.60 17.01 16.30
N LEU A 188 -4.78 16.06 15.87
CA LEU A 188 -4.25 16.02 14.51
C LEU A 188 -5.35 15.82 13.48
N PHE A 189 -6.25 14.86 13.69
CA PHE A 189 -7.36 14.62 12.76
C PHE A 189 -8.41 15.73 12.78
N HIS A 190 -8.63 16.39 13.93
CA HIS A 190 -9.46 17.59 14.02
C HIS A 190 -8.94 18.69 13.09
N HIS A 191 -7.65 19.03 13.20
CA HIS A 191 -7.04 20.09 12.39
C HIS A 191 -6.84 19.69 10.93
N LEU A 192 -6.64 18.41 10.63
CA LEU A 192 -6.64 17.91 9.26
C LEU A 192 -8.01 18.12 8.61
N LYS A 193 -9.09 17.76 9.31
CA LYS A 193 -10.45 17.96 8.84
C LYS A 193 -10.77 19.44 8.62
N GLU A 194 -10.40 20.31 9.56
CA GLU A 194 -10.60 21.77 9.42
C GLU A 194 -9.83 22.30 8.20
N SER A 195 -8.57 21.89 8.04
CA SER A 195 -7.73 22.31 6.90
C SER A 195 -8.25 21.80 5.55
N ASN A 196 -8.73 20.56 5.49
CA ASN A 196 -9.34 19.97 4.29
C ASN A 196 -10.60 20.73 3.87
N LEU A 197 -11.45 21.13 4.83
CA LEU A 197 -12.66 21.91 4.56
C LEU A 197 -12.33 23.28 3.97
N GLU A 198 -11.30 23.94 4.50
CA GLU A 198 -10.83 25.22 4.00
C GLU A 198 -10.21 25.10 2.59
N LEU A 199 -9.42 24.07 2.32
CA LEU A 199 -8.86 23.82 0.98
C LEU A 199 -9.95 23.49 -0.04
N TYR A 200 -10.98 22.72 0.36
CA TYR A 200 -12.10 22.41 -0.51
C TYR A 200 -12.95 23.64 -0.86
N SER A 201 -13.14 24.55 0.10
CA SER A 201 -14.01 25.72 -0.05
C SER A 201 -13.36 26.87 -0.83
N ASN A 202 -12.04 26.91 -0.90
CA ASN A 202 -11.30 27.98 -1.57
C ASN A 202 -10.95 27.60 -3.02
N GLU A 203 -11.27 28.48 -3.97
CA GLU A 203 -10.94 28.27 -5.40
C GLU A 203 -9.43 28.24 -5.68
N LYS A 204 -8.61 28.81 -4.77
CA LYS A 204 -7.16 28.75 -4.82
C LYS A 204 -6.61 28.20 -3.50
N PRO A 205 -5.64 27.27 -3.53
CA PRO A 205 -5.03 26.75 -2.32
C PRO A 205 -4.33 27.88 -1.58
N ASP A 206 -4.65 28.04 -0.31
CA ASP A 206 -3.88 28.89 0.58
C ASP A 206 -2.73 28.07 1.17
N ASP A 207 -1.49 28.51 0.95
CA ASP A 207 -0.26 27.86 1.42
C ASP A 207 -0.27 27.58 2.94
N LYS A 208 -1.07 28.35 3.70
CA LYS A 208 -1.25 28.19 5.16
C LYS A 208 -1.81 26.82 5.52
N TYR A 209 -2.82 26.34 4.79
CA TYR A 209 -3.49 25.08 5.11
C TYR A 209 -2.63 23.89 4.67
N GLU A 210 -1.89 24.04 3.58
CA GLU A 210 -0.87 23.08 3.14
C GLU A 210 0.27 22.95 4.16
N GLU A 211 0.72 24.06 4.77
CA GLU A 211 1.71 24.02 5.86
C GLU A 211 1.19 23.22 7.07
N ILE A 212 -0.09 23.35 7.42
CA ILE A 212 -0.71 22.59 8.50
C ILE A 212 -0.74 21.10 8.16
N ILE A 213 -1.23 20.73 6.97
CA ILE A 213 -1.24 19.33 6.51
C ILE A 213 0.17 18.76 6.55
N TYR A 214 1.17 19.48 6.04
CA TYR A 214 2.57 19.07 6.07
C TYR A 214 3.05 18.77 7.50
N VAL A 215 2.79 19.66 8.47
CA VAL A 215 3.16 19.45 9.88
C VAL A 215 2.42 18.27 10.49
N ILE A 216 1.12 18.13 10.21
CA ILE A 216 0.30 17.01 10.68
C ILE A 216 0.85 15.69 10.14
N MET A 217 1.12 15.59 8.84
CA MET A 217 1.61 14.35 8.22
C MET A 217 2.97 13.92 8.77
N ILE A 218 3.87 14.88 8.98
CA ILE A 218 5.14 14.60 9.67
C ILE A 218 4.84 13.99 11.04
N PHE A 219 3.93 14.56 11.82
CA PHE A 219 3.65 14.06 13.17
C PHE A 219 2.94 12.70 13.15
N LEU A 220 1.91 12.52 12.32
CA LEU A 220 1.22 11.24 12.14
C LEU A 220 2.19 10.13 11.73
N LYS A 221 3.16 10.42 10.83
CA LYS A 221 4.19 9.45 10.42
C LYS A 221 5.03 8.93 11.59
N HIS A 222 5.32 9.78 12.59
CA HIS A 222 6.05 9.37 13.80
C HIS A 222 5.13 8.58 14.74
N LEU A 223 3.88 9.00 14.89
CA LEU A 223 2.92 8.32 15.78
C LEU A 223 2.48 6.95 15.23
N LEU A 224 2.45 6.77 13.90
CA LEU A 224 2.10 5.50 13.27
C LEU A 224 3.11 4.37 13.58
N GLU A 225 4.33 4.72 14.01
CA GLU A 225 5.34 3.75 14.45
C GLU A 225 4.98 3.13 15.81
N ASP A 226 4.06 3.75 16.56
CA ASP A 226 3.51 3.20 17.79
C ASP A 226 2.32 2.27 17.50
N LYS A 227 2.55 0.97 17.65
CA LYS A 227 1.54 -0.07 17.36
C LYS A 227 0.29 0.05 18.23
N GLU A 228 0.38 0.63 19.42
CA GLU A 228 -0.78 0.78 20.31
C GLU A 228 -1.81 1.78 19.75
N LEU A 229 -1.38 2.73 18.91
CA LEU A 229 -2.26 3.72 18.29
C LEU A 229 -2.91 3.20 16.99
N TRP A 230 -2.51 2.04 16.48
CA TRP A 230 -2.92 1.55 15.16
C TRP A 230 -4.44 1.50 14.99
N ILE A 231 -5.16 0.99 15.99
CA ILE A 231 -6.64 0.89 15.96
C ILE A 231 -7.29 2.28 15.81
N LEU A 232 -6.72 3.30 16.46
CA LEU A 232 -7.21 4.66 16.36
C LEU A 232 -6.94 5.26 14.97
N PHE A 233 -5.76 5.00 14.40
CA PHE A 233 -5.45 5.41 13.02
C PHE A 233 -6.37 4.77 12.00
N MET A 234 -6.70 3.48 12.17
CA MET A 234 -7.49 2.70 11.21
C MET A 234 -9.00 3.00 11.27
N LYS A 235 -9.45 3.92 12.12
CA LYS A 235 -10.84 4.39 12.09
C LYS A 235 -11.16 4.98 10.72
N VAL A 236 -12.28 4.55 10.14
CA VAL A 236 -12.74 4.96 8.80
C VAL A 236 -12.77 6.48 8.63
N GLU A 237 -13.22 7.21 9.66
CA GLU A 237 -13.24 8.68 9.66
C GLU A 237 -11.85 9.31 9.49
N ASN A 238 -10.83 8.74 10.14
CA ASN A 238 -9.46 9.24 10.11
C ASN A 238 -8.81 8.97 8.75
N LEU A 239 -8.94 7.73 8.26
CA LEU A 239 -8.43 7.34 6.94
C LEU A 239 -9.07 8.17 5.81
N THR A 240 -10.37 8.45 5.93
CA THR A 240 -11.10 9.30 4.98
C THR A 240 -10.51 10.71 4.93
N GLU A 241 -10.12 11.29 6.07
CA GLU A 241 -9.49 12.62 6.09
C GLU A 241 -8.06 12.62 5.52
N VAL A 242 -7.29 11.54 5.68
CA VAL A 242 -5.98 11.38 4.99
C VAL A 242 -6.17 11.37 3.47
N LEU A 243 -7.14 10.60 2.97
CA LEU A 243 -7.44 10.50 1.55
C LEU A 243 -7.97 11.83 0.96
N LYS A 244 -8.80 12.56 1.71
CA LYS A 244 -9.21 13.93 1.35
C LYS A 244 -8.03 14.89 1.30
N GLY A 245 -7.11 14.80 2.25
CA GLY A 245 -5.88 15.59 2.25
C GLY A 245 -5.09 15.38 0.96
N LEU A 246 -4.91 14.12 0.55
CA LEU A 246 -4.27 13.79 -0.73
C LEU A 246 -5.06 14.36 -1.92
N LYS A 247 -6.39 14.39 -1.82
CA LYS A 247 -7.23 14.93 -2.88
C LYS A 247 -7.07 16.42 -3.10
N TYR A 248 -6.93 17.18 -2.02
CA TYR A 248 -6.95 18.63 -2.04
C TYR A 248 -5.55 19.26 -2.06
N SER A 249 -4.51 18.53 -1.66
CA SER A 249 -3.14 19.02 -1.70
C SER A 249 -2.64 19.20 -3.15
N GLN A 250 -2.04 20.35 -3.41
CA GLN A 250 -1.34 20.69 -4.65
C GLN A 250 0.18 20.80 -4.45
N ASN A 251 0.63 20.89 -3.20
CA ASN A 251 2.05 20.97 -2.86
C ASN A 251 2.74 19.59 -2.96
N SER A 252 3.82 19.48 -3.75
CA SER A 252 4.58 18.23 -3.91
C SER A 252 5.11 17.65 -2.60
N LYS A 253 5.49 18.49 -1.63
CA LYS A 253 5.97 18.03 -0.32
C LYS A 253 4.84 17.41 0.52
N SER A 254 3.64 18.01 0.47
CA SER A 254 2.46 17.47 1.15
C SER A 254 2.06 16.14 0.53
N VAL A 255 2.01 16.09 -0.81
CA VAL A 255 1.69 14.86 -1.56
C VAL A 255 2.66 13.74 -1.19
N ASN A 256 3.99 13.97 -1.26
CA ASN A 256 4.98 12.94 -0.89
C ASN A 256 4.79 12.43 0.56
N LEU A 257 4.53 13.33 1.52
CA LEU A 257 4.27 12.88 2.90
C LEU A 257 2.96 12.09 3.05
N LEU A 258 1.90 12.48 2.35
CA LEU A 258 0.61 11.79 2.34
C LEU A 258 0.77 10.41 1.70
N THR A 259 1.41 10.31 0.54
CA THR A 259 1.68 9.02 -0.12
C THR A 259 2.58 8.15 0.73
N CYS A 260 3.56 8.72 1.44
CA CYS A 260 4.44 7.99 2.35
C CYS A 260 3.68 7.45 3.57
N LEU A 261 2.73 8.23 4.11
CA LEU A 261 1.88 7.76 5.22
C LEU A 261 0.95 6.64 4.75
N ILE A 262 0.29 6.83 3.61
CA ILE A 262 -0.65 5.84 3.05
C ILE A 262 0.09 4.56 2.68
N SER A 263 1.29 4.64 2.10
CA SER A 263 2.10 3.45 1.76
C SER A 263 2.45 2.63 3.01
N LYS A 264 2.79 3.28 4.14
CA LYS A 264 2.98 2.60 5.43
C LYS A 264 1.69 1.96 5.95
N ILE A 265 0.53 2.57 5.72
CA ILE A 265 -0.77 2.03 6.16
C ILE A 265 -1.10 0.76 5.38
N VAL A 266 -1.01 0.82 4.05
CA VAL A 266 -1.36 -0.30 3.15
C VAL A 266 -0.25 -1.35 3.04
N ASP A 267 0.89 -1.18 3.70
CA ASP A 267 1.88 -2.25 3.87
C ASP A 267 1.33 -3.39 4.73
N GLN A 268 0.37 -3.09 5.63
CA GLN A 268 -0.33 -4.09 6.42
C GLN A 268 -1.68 -4.46 5.77
N LYS A 269 -1.99 -5.75 5.71
CA LYS A 269 -3.26 -6.26 5.18
C LYS A 269 -4.48 -5.64 5.86
N ASP A 270 -4.44 -5.47 7.18
CA ASP A 270 -5.53 -4.83 7.94
C ASP A 270 -5.72 -3.36 7.55
N GLY A 271 -4.62 -2.66 7.24
CA GLY A 271 -4.66 -1.30 6.72
C GLY A 271 -5.30 -1.23 5.33
N CYS A 272 -4.97 -2.15 4.42
CA CYS A 272 -5.65 -2.24 3.12
C CYS A 272 -7.16 -2.48 3.27
N LEU A 273 -7.56 -3.39 4.16
CA LEU A 273 -8.97 -3.69 4.43
C LEU A 273 -9.71 -2.49 5.01
N ALA A 274 -9.09 -1.77 5.96
CA ALA A 274 -9.67 -0.55 6.54
C ALA A 274 -9.81 0.57 5.49
N MET A 275 -8.81 0.76 4.64
CA MET A 275 -8.86 1.71 3.52
C MET A 275 -10.00 1.37 2.57
N ALA A 276 -10.15 0.10 2.19
CA ALA A 276 -11.21 -0.36 1.30
C ALA A 276 -12.64 -0.17 1.83
N GLN A 277 -12.80 0.02 3.15
CA GLN A 277 -14.08 0.30 3.79
C GLN A 277 -14.43 1.80 3.83
N CYS A 278 -13.51 2.68 3.41
CA CYS A 278 -13.76 4.12 3.43
C CYS A 278 -14.84 4.52 2.41
N PRO A 279 -15.95 5.16 2.84
CA PRO A 279 -17.07 5.47 1.97
C PRO A 279 -16.76 6.65 1.05
N ASN A 280 -17.30 6.63 -0.17
CA ASN A 280 -17.21 7.71 -1.16
C ASN A 280 -15.77 8.15 -1.50
N VAL A 281 -14.80 7.23 -1.36
CA VAL A 281 -13.42 7.45 -1.77
C VAL A 281 -13.26 7.10 -3.24
N ASP A 282 -12.72 8.06 -4.00
CA ASP A 282 -12.32 7.84 -5.38
C ASP A 282 -10.87 7.35 -5.44
N PHE A 283 -10.69 6.03 -5.36
CA PHE A 283 -9.36 5.40 -5.46
C PHE A 283 -8.71 5.63 -6.83
N GLN A 284 -9.48 5.95 -7.89
CA GLN A 284 -8.92 6.21 -9.22
C GLN A 284 -8.08 7.49 -9.25
N GLN A 285 -8.23 8.38 -8.26
CA GLN A 285 -7.36 9.54 -8.11
C GLN A 285 -5.87 9.17 -8.04
N PHE A 286 -5.52 7.99 -7.52
CA PHE A 286 -4.12 7.54 -7.52
C PHE A 286 -3.55 7.44 -8.94
N LEU A 287 -4.35 7.16 -9.97
CA LEU A 287 -3.91 7.14 -11.37
C LEU A 287 -3.58 8.55 -11.90
N LEU A 288 -4.30 9.57 -11.44
CA LEU A 288 -4.06 10.97 -11.80
C LEU A 288 -2.78 11.49 -11.12
N ILE A 289 -2.58 11.13 -9.85
CA ILE A 289 -1.37 11.47 -9.10
C ILE A 289 -0.16 10.76 -9.72
N LEU A 290 -0.31 9.48 -10.09
CA LEU A 290 0.74 8.72 -10.77
C LEU A 290 1.21 9.43 -12.05
N GLU A 291 0.29 9.92 -12.88
CA GLU A 291 0.64 10.68 -14.08
C GLU A 291 1.26 12.05 -13.76
N THR A 292 0.70 12.76 -12.79
CA THR A 292 1.15 14.11 -12.40
C THR A 292 2.59 14.11 -11.87
N TYR A 293 2.94 13.07 -11.10
CA TYR A 293 4.23 12.93 -10.43
C TYR A 293 5.13 11.87 -11.06
N ARG A 294 4.89 11.47 -12.31
CA ARG A 294 5.60 10.36 -12.97
C ARG A 294 7.12 10.49 -13.10
N TYR A 295 7.70 11.68 -12.89
CA TYR A 295 9.16 11.88 -12.87
C TYR A 295 9.72 12.01 -11.43
N ASP A 296 8.86 11.96 -10.42
CA ASP A 296 9.22 11.85 -9.01
C ASP A 296 9.24 10.37 -8.64
N VAL A 297 10.46 9.80 -8.59
CA VAL A 297 10.67 8.36 -8.37
C VAL A 297 10.08 7.90 -7.04
N ASP A 298 10.24 8.68 -5.97
CA ASP A 298 9.74 8.33 -4.64
C ASP A 298 8.21 8.30 -4.62
N VAL A 299 7.57 9.35 -5.15
CA VAL A 299 6.10 9.43 -5.20
C VAL A 299 5.54 8.34 -6.11
N THR A 300 6.14 8.14 -7.29
CA THR A 300 5.71 7.11 -8.24
C THR A 300 5.83 5.71 -7.65
N LEU A 301 6.94 5.41 -6.97
CA LEU A 301 7.15 4.14 -6.28
C LEU A 301 6.08 3.92 -5.20
N GLN A 302 5.83 4.94 -4.38
CA GLN A 302 4.83 4.88 -3.31
C GLN A 302 3.42 4.71 -3.86
N ILE A 303 3.03 5.44 -4.90
CA ILE A 303 1.71 5.31 -5.52
C ILE A 303 1.55 3.93 -6.15
N ALA A 304 2.54 3.43 -6.89
CA ALA A 304 2.48 2.10 -7.48
C ALA A 304 2.34 1.01 -6.40
N PHE A 305 3.06 1.14 -5.29
CA PHE A 305 2.94 0.27 -4.12
C PHE A 305 1.55 0.34 -3.49
N ILE A 306 0.99 1.54 -3.31
CA ILE A 306 -0.35 1.73 -2.75
C ILE A 306 -1.41 1.06 -3.62
N ILE A 307 -1.40 1.32 -4.92
CA ILE A 307 -2.36 0.71 -5.86
C ILE A 307 -2.21 -0.82 -5.80
N GLY A 308 -0.98 -1.33 -5.91
CA GLY A 308 -0.68 -2.77 -5.88
C GLY A 308 -1.22 -3.48 -4.64
N ASN A 309 -1.11 -2.87 -3.46
CA ASN A 309 -1.60 -3.45 -2.20
C ASN A 309 -3.11 -3.31 -2.01
N LEU A 310 -3.74 -2.26 -2.54
CA LEU A 310 -5.19 -2.11 -2.48
C LEU A 310 -5.89 -3.12 -3.40
N VAL A 311 -5.40 -3.27 -4.63
CA VAL A 311 -6.00 -4.22 -5.60
C VAL A 311 -5.75 -5.68 -5.21
N SER A 312 -4.72 -5.99 -4.44
CA SER A 312 -4.44 -7.38 -4.01
C SER A 312 -5.48 -7.93 -3.02
N VAL A 313 -6.13 -7.06 -2.23
CA VAL A 313 -7.08 -7.47 -1.19
C VAL A 313 -8.55 -7.28 -1.56
N ASN A 314 -8.86 -6.50 -2.60
CA ASN A 314 -10.24 -6.13 -2.94
C ASN A 314 -10.49 -6.10 -4.46
N GLU A 315 -11.30 -7.04 -4.95
CA GLU A 315 -11.66 -7.15 -6.37
C GLU A 315 -12.46 -5.94 -6.87
N ASN A 316 -13.31 -5.31 -6.05
CA ASN A 316 -14.07 -4.13 -6.47
C ASN A 316 -13.15 -2.93 -6.72
N ILE A 317 -12.10 -2.78 -5.91
CA ILE A 317 -11.08 -1.75 -6.13
C ILE A 317 -10.30 -2.09 -7.41
N ALA A 318 -9.87 -3.35 -7.58
CA ALA A 318 -9.19 -3.79 -8.80
C ALA A 318 -10.01 -3.49 -10.07
N LEU A 319 -11.31 -3.82 -10.06
CA LEU A 319 -12.22 -3.55 -11.16
C LEU A 319 -12.38 -2.05 -11.42
N ALA A 320 -12.57 -1.25 -10.36
CA ALA A 320 -12.68 0.20 -10.47
C ALA A 320 -11.42 0.84 -11.09
N PHE A 321 -10.22 0.31 -10.80
CA PHE A 321 -8.99 0.79 -11.45
C PHE A 321 -8.98 0.45 -12.96
N VAL A 322 -9.25 -0.81 -13.33
CA VAL A 322 -9.20 -1.26 -14.74
C VAL A 322 -10.24 -0.56 -15.61
N GLU A 323 -11.43 -0.31 -15.07
CA GLU A 323 -12.52 0.39 -15.77
C GLU A 323 -12.33 1.91 -15.83
N SER A 324 -11.34 2.46 -15.09
CA SER A 324 -11.07 3.89 -15.10
C SER A 324 -10.54 4.33 -16.47
N PRO A 325 -11.01 5.46 -17.04
CA PRO A 325 -10.43 6.01 -18.27
C PRO A 325 -8.96 6.40 -18.11
N ASN A 326 -8.50 6.64 -16.88
CA ASN A 326 -7.12 7.00 -16.57
C ASN A 326 -6.21 5.78 -16.36
N PHE A 327 -6.70 4.55 -16.53
CA PHE A 327 -5.89 3.34 -16.34
C PHE A 327 -4.70 3.28 -17.31
N SER A 328 -4.85 3.87 -18.50
CA SER A 328 -3.76 4.05 -19.47
C SER A 328 -2.54 4.76 -18.89
N ASN A 329 -2.71 5.59 -17.86
CA ASN A 329 -1.61 6.28 -17.19
C ASN A 329 -0.59 5.29 -16.62
N VAL A 330 -1.04 4.13 -16.13
CA VAL A 330 -0.14 3.09 -15.62
C VAL A 330 0.81 2.60 -16.72
N LEU A 331 0.31 2.44 -17.96
CA LEU A 331 1.11 2.00 -19.10
C LEU A 331 2.04 3.10 -19.61
N ILE A 332 1.58 4.35 -19.62
CA ILE A 332 2.40 5.51 -20.01
C ILE A 332 3.61 5.60 -19.07
N VAL A 333 3.36 5.59 -17.75
CA VAL A 333 4.43 5.67 -16.76
C VAL A 333 5.35 4.45 -16.83
N LEU A 334 4.80 3.24 -16.94
CA LEU A 334 5.60 2.02 -17.15
C LEU A 334 6.55 2.18 -18.35
N GLY A 335 6.04 2.72 -19.46
CA GLY A 335 6.80 2.97 -20.67
C GLY A 335 7.97 3.93 -20.52
N GLU A 336 7.74 5.06 -19.84
CA GLU A 336 8.77 6.06 -19.58
C GLU A 336 9.90 5.45 -18.73
N TYR A 337 9.56 4.72 -17.67
CA TYR A 337 10.55 4.08 -16.81
C TYR A 337 11.32 2.97 -17.51
N ILE A 338 10.66 2.16 -18.35
CA ILE A 338 11.35 1.13 -19.15
C ILE A 338 12.29 1.77 -20.17
N SER A 339 11.83 2.80 -20.87
CA SER A 339 12.66 3.53 -21.84
C SER A 339 13.92 4.05 -21.15
N GLU A 340 13.77 4.67 -19.98
CA GLU A 340 14.87 5.17 -19.18
C GLU A 340 15.80 4.03 -18.69
N HIS A 341 15.25 2.91 -18.22
CA HIS A 341 16.03 1.75 -17.75
C HIS A 341 16.87 1.12 -18.88
N LEU A 342 16.29 0.98 -20.08
CA LEU A 342 16.97 0.42 -21.25
C LEU A 342 18.03 1.37 -21.82
N GLN A 343 17.80 2.69 -21.76
CA GLN A 343 18.70 3.73 -22.27
C GLN A 343 19.77 4.18 -21.26
N PHE A 344 19.73 3.69 -20.02
CA PHE A 344 20.62 4.16 -18.93
C PHE A 344 22.13 4.07 -19.27
N LYS A 345 22.53 3.26 -20.26
CA LYS A 345 23.93 3.20 -20.76
C LYS A 345 24.35 4.42 -21.59
N GLU A 346 23.43 5.21 -22.12
CA GLU A 346 23.72 6.21 -23.16
C GLU A 346 23.58 7.67 -22.68
N LEU A 347 22.66 7.98 -21.75
CA LEU A 347 22.57 9.22 -20.95
C LEU A 347 21.24 9.18 -20.19
N VAL A 348 21.25 9.40 -18.87
CA VAL A 348 20.00 9.57 -18.11
C VAL A 348 19.29 10.85 -18.59
N SER A 349 17.98 10.82 -18.80
CA SER A 349 17.24 12.00 -19.27
C SER A 349 17.22 13.12 -18.21
N GLU A 350 17.15 14.38 -18.65
CA GLU A 350 17.11 15.53 -17.73
C GLU A 350 15.87 15.49 -16.82
N PHE A 351 14.79 14.84 -17.26
CA PHE A 351 13.56 14.67 -16.48
C PHE A 351 13.79 13.91 -15.16
N PHE A 352 14.62 12.86 -15.18
CA PHE A 352 14.97 12.07 -13.99
C PHE A 352 16.20 12.60 -13.22
N LYS A 353 16.89 13.62 -13.75
CA LYS A 353 18.11 14.21 -13.14
C LYS A 353 17.87 15.38 -12.17
N SER A 354 16.63 15.79 -11.93
CA SER A 354 16.37 17.08 -11.28
C SER A 354 16.94 17.19 -9.85
N GLU A 355 17.58 18.32 -9.52
CA GLU A 355 18.18 18.63 -8.20
C GLU A 355 17.17 18.76 -7.04
N LYS A 356 15.87 18.56 -7.26
CA LYS A 356 14.83 18.67 -6.21
C LYS A 356 14.72 17.45 -5.30
N PHE A 357 15.51 16.42 -5.55
CA PHE A 357 15.44 15.12 -4.88
C PHE A 357 16.60 14.95 -3.89
N GLN A 358 16.46 15.49 -2.68
CA GLN A 358 17.18 14.93 -1.53
C GLN A 358 16.42 13.70 -1.06
N LEU A 359 16.75 12.55 -1.65
CA LEU A 359 16.44 11.25 -1.06
C LEU A 359 16.93 11.27 0.39
N ALA A 360 16.04 10.99 1.33
CA ALA A 360 16.39 10.85 2.74
C ALA A 360 17.10 9.50 2.94
N GLY A 361 18.35 9.39 2.49
CA GLY A 361 19.16 8.16 2.55
C GLY A 361 20.27 8.20 1.50
N GLY A 362 21.48 7.79 1.84
CA GLY A 362 22.69 8.01 1.03
C GLY A 362 22.84 7.09 -0.18
N ASP A 363 23.72 7.51 -1.11
CA ASP A 363 24.37 6.70 -2.16
C ASP A 363 23.47 5.76 -2.98
N HIS A 364 22.29 6.24 -3.39
CA HIS A 364 21.34 5.46 -4.19
C HIS A 364 21.70 5.44 -5.67
N ASN A 365 21.62 4.25 -6.26
CA ASN A 365 21.76 4.04 -7.71
C ASN A 365 20.40 4.29 -8.37
N LEU A 366 20.22 5.45 -9.01
CA LEU A 366 18.99 5.83 -9.72
C LEU A 366 18.47 4.74 -10.67
N ARG A 367 19.37 3.96 -11.30
CA ARG A 367 18.98 2.85 -12.17
C ARG A 367 18.18 1.78 -11.41
N GLN A 368 18.59 1.48 -10.18
CA GLN A 368 17.92 0.54 -9.30
C GLN A 368 16.56 1.08 -8.87
N ASP A 369 16.47 2.36 -8.50
CA ASP A 369 15.19 2.98 -8.09
C ASP A 369 14.18 3.00 -9.24
N ILE A 370 14.64 3.32 -10.46
CA ILE A 370 13.83 3.21 -11.69
C ILE A 370 13.35 1.77 -11.87
N PHE A 371 14.24 0.79 -11.71
CA PHE A 371 13.89 -0.62 -11.84
C PHE A 371 12.87 -1.06 -10.78
N GLU A 372 12.99 -0.58 -9.54
CA GLU A 372 12.02 -0.84 -8.47
C GLU A 372 10.63 -0.28 -8.79
N VAL A 373 10.55 0.92 -9.39
CA VAL A 373 9.27 1.48 -9.86
C VAL A 373 8.64 0.56 -10.92
N ILE A 374 9.42 0.08 -11.89
CA ILE A 374 8.94 -0.87 -12.92
C ILE A 374 8.34 -2.09 -12.22
N LEU A 375 9.06 -2.72 -11.29
CA LEU A 375 8.56 -3.89 -10.57
C LEU A 375 7.28 -3.60 -9.78
N LYS A 376 7.18 -2.44 -9.11
CA LYS A 376 5.95 -2.06 -8.40
C LYS A 376 4.76 -1.84 -9.34
N ILE A 377 4.99 -1.26 -10.51
CA ILE A 377 3.94 -1.13 -11.53
C ILE A 377 3.52 -2.50 -12.07
N LEU A 378 4.47 -3.41 -12.32
CA LEU A 378 4.15 -4.79 -12.72
C LEU A 378 3.34 -5.53 -11.66
N CYS A 379 3.60 -5.31 -10.37
CA CYS A 379 2.79 -5.86 -9.29
C CYS A 379 1.33 -5.41 -9.33
N ILE A 380 1.01 -4.20 -9.84
CA ILE A 380 -0.38 -3.75 -10.01
C ILE A 380 -1.10 -4.70 -10.98
N PHE A 381 -0.52 -4.94 -12.15
CA PHE A 381 -1.10 -5.85 -13.15
C PHE A 381 -1.18 -7.28 -12.63
N ALA A 382 -0.10 -7.76 -11.99
CA ALA A 382 -0.03 -9.11 -11.44
C ALA A 382 -1.12 -9.36 -10.39
N ASN A 383 -1.44 -8.36 -9.55
CA ASN A 383 -2.48 -8.47 -8.55
C ASN A 383 -3.89 -8.34 -9.13
N ILE A 384 -4.09 -7.48 -10.15
CA ILE A 384 -5.38 -7.35 -10.84
C ILE A 384 -5.77 -8.67 -11.53
N CYS A 385 -4.85 -9.30 -12.25
CA CYS A 385 -5.16 -10.49 -13.06
C CYS A 385 -5.42 -11.76 -12.24
N LEU A 386 -5.16 -11.75 -10.92
CA LEU A 386 -5.55 -12.81 -10.01
C LEU A 386 -7.04 -12.80 -9.67
N HIS A 387 -7.72 -11.66 -9.84
CA HIS A 387 -9.17 -11.55 -9.66
C HIS A 387 -9.90 -11.92 -10.95
N SER A 388 -10.97 -12.72 -10.84
CA SER A 388 -11.66 -13.26 -12.02
C SER A 388 -12.29 -12.19 -12.91
N ASN A 389 -13.02 -11.22 -12.34
CA ASN A 389 -13.72 -10.20 -13.11
C ASN A 389 -12.74 -9.13 -13.60
N ALA A 390 -11.87 -8.63 -12.71
CA ALA A 390 -10.89 -7.61 -13.06
C ALA A 390 -9.85 -8.15 -14.06
N GLY A 391 -9.40 -9.40 -13.91
CA GLY A 391 -8.51 -10.08 -14.84
C GLY A 391 -9.14 -10.30 -16.21
N SER A 392 -10.41 -10.72 -16.27
CA SER A 392 -11.16 -10.81 -17.53
C SER A 392 -11.34 -9.45 -18.20
N CYS A 393 -11.59 -8.39 -17.43
CA CYS A 393 -11.67 -7.03 -17.95
C CYS A 393 -10.33 -6.55 -18.52
N LEU A 394 -9.24 -6.80 -17.79
CA LEU A 394 -7.88 -6.46 -18.22
C LEU A 394 -7.49 -7.21 -19.50
N ALA A 395 -7.87 -8.49 -19.63
CA ALA A 395 -7.60 -9.30 -20.82
C ALA A 395 -8.32 -8.77 -22.09
N LYS A 396 -9.42 -8.02 -21.94
CA LYS A 396 -10.11 -7.35 -23.07
C LYS A 396 -9.35 -6.12 -23.59
N GLN A 397 -8.38 -5.60 -22.85
CA GLN A 397 -7.57 -4.47 -23.27
C GLN A 397 -6.40 -4.95 -24.16
N SER A 398 -6.68 -5.22 -25.44
CA SER A 398 -5.71 -5.74 -26.42
C SER A 398 -4.47 -4.85 -26.58
N ASP A 399 -4.64 -3.53 -26.43
CA ASP A 399 -3.55 -2.56 -26.53
C ASP A 399 -2.55 -2.72 -25.38
N MET A 400 -3.04 -3.00 -24.17
CA MET A 400 -2.20 -3.26 -23.00
C MET A 400 -1.36 -4.51 -23.19
N LEU A 401 -1.97 -5.63 -23.61
CA LEU A 401 -1.20 -6.85 -23.85
C LEU A 401 -0.19 -6.67 -24.99
N SER A 402 -0.59 -5.98 -26.08
CA SER A 402 0.32 -5.65 -27.17
C SER A 402 1.51 -4.81 -26.69
N TYR A 403 1.28 -3.88 -25.76
CA TYR A 403 2.31 -3.06 -25.14
C TYR A 403 3.28 -3.90 -24.29
N LEU A 404 2.76 -4.76 -23.42
CA LEU A 404 3.59 -5.68 -22.62
C LEU A 404 4.44 -6.59 -23.52
N LEU A 405 3.86 -7.14 -24.60
CA LEU A 405 4.60 -7.98 -25.55
C LEU A 405 5.74 -7.21 -26.24
N ALA A 406 5.53 -5.94 -26.61
CA ALA A 406 6.57 -5.10 -27.18
C ALA A 406 7.73 -4.87 -26.18
N ILE A 407 7.41 -4.67 -24.90
CA ILE A 407 8.41 -4.47 -23.85
C ILE A 407 9.26 -5.73 -23.63
N ILE A 408 8.64 -6.91 -23.51
CA ILE A 408 9.39 -8.15 -23.29
C ILE A 408 10.36 -8.40 -24.44
N ARG A 409 9.96 -8.13 -25.69
CA ARG A 409 10.86 -8.19 -26.86
C ARG A 409 12.06 -7.26 -26.69
N ALA A 410 11.85 -6.00 -26.30
CA ALA A 410 12.93 -5.06 -26.07
C ALA A 410 13.90 -5.49 -24.94
N TYR A 411 13.39 -6.12 -23.88
CA TYR A 411 14.23 -6.69 -22.82
C TYR A 411 15.00 -7.94 -23.26
N SER A 412 14.41 -8.77 -24.13
CA SER A 412 15.03 -10.01 -24.63
C SER A 412 16.29 -9.78 -25.47
N GLU A 413 16.42 -8.59 -26.08
CA GLU A 413 17.59 -8.19 -26.88
C GLU A 413 18.79 -7.77 -26.00
N LYS A 414 18.60 -7.66 -24.68
CA LYS A 414 19.64 -7.30 -23.71
C LYS A 414 20.19 -8.53 -23.01
N ASP A 415 21.34 -8.39 -22.37
CA ASP A 415 21.98 -9.46 -21.60
C ASP A 415 21.03 -9.98 -20.50
N VAL A 416 20.62 -11.25 -20.63
CA VAL A 416 19.51 -11.90 -19.92
C VAL A 416 19.85 -12.25 -18.46
N LEU A 417 21.14 -12.20 -18.09
CA LEU A 417 21.65 -12.65 -16.78
C LEU A 417 21.61 -11.58 -15.67
N SER A 418 20.81 -10.51 -15.85
CA SER A 418 20.75 -9.35 -14.93
C SER A 418 19.30 -9.01 -14.51
N GLU A 419 19.06 -7.78 -14.06
CA GLU A 419 17.72 -7.20 -13.80
C GLU A 419 16.72 -7.45 -14.94
N THR A 420 17.20 -7.52 -16.18
CA THR A 420 16.42 -7.86 -17.38
C THR A 420 15.71 -9.21 -17.24
N GLY A 421 16.36 -10.23 -16.69
CA GLY A 421 15.75 -11.54 -16.43
C GLY A 421 14.63 -11.47 -15.39
N THR A 422 14.80 -10.64 -14.36
CA THR A 422 13.75 -10.41 -13.33
C THR A 422 12.54 -9.67 -13.92
N ALA A 423 12.78 -8.68 -14.79
CA ALA A 423 11.71 -8.02 -15.54
C ALA A 423 10.98 -9.02 -16.45
N LEU A 424 11.70 -9.78 -17.27
CA LEU A 424 11.13 -10.78 -18.17
C LEU A 424 10.23 -11.77 -17.41
N TYR A 425 10.72 -12.30 -16.28
CA TYR A 425 9.92 -13.15 -15.40
C TYR A 425 8.62 -12.45 -14.95
N SER A 426 8.73 -11.23 -14.42
CA SER A 426 7.59 -10.46 -13.92
C SER A 426 6.54 -10.19 -15.00
N PHE A 427 6.98 -9.86 -16.22
CA PHE A 427 6.09 -9.70 -17.36
C PHE A 427 5.40 -11.01 -17.75
N LEU A 428 6.14 -12.12 -17.80
CA LEU A 428 5.57 -13.43 -18.15
C LEU A 428 4.57 -13.93 -17.11
N VAL A 429 4.75 -13.63 -15.83
CA VAL A 429 3.74 -13.90 -14.78
C VAL A 429 2.43 -13.18 -15.11
N ILE A 430 2.49 -11.90 -15.51
CA ILE A 430 1.31 -11.13 -15.90
C ILE A 430 0.66 -11.73 -17.15
N ILE A 431 1.44 -12.02 -18.19
CA ILE A 431 0.94 -12.61 -19.43
C ILE A 431 0.34 -13.98 -19.19
N ARG A 432 0.95 -14.82 -18.34
CA ARG A 432 0.41 -16.12 -17.97
C ARG A 432 -0.97 -15.97 -17.35
N ASN A 433 -1.12 -15.06 -16.39
CA ASN A 433 -2.40 -14.85 -15.74
C ASN A 433 -3.45 -14.27 -16.71
N ILE A 434 -3.06 -13.36 -17.61
CA ILE A 434 -3.95 -12.84 -18.66
C ILE A 434 -4.34 -13.93 -19.65
N SER A 435 -3.39 -14.77 -20.08
CA SER A 435 -3.59 -15.82 -21.09
C SER A 435 -4.66 -16.83 -20.72
N TYR A 436 -4.91 -17.01 -19.42
CA TYR A 436 -6.02 -17.83 -18.93
C TYR A 436 -7.39 -17.31 -19.41
N TYR A 437 -7.54 -16.01 -19.63
CA TYR A 437 -8.78 -15.36 -20.06
C TYR A 437 -8.87 -15.13 -21.58
N LEU A 438 -7.82 -15.46 -22.34
CA LEU A 438 -7.72 -15.13 -23.78
C LEU A 438 -8.39 -16.15 -24.71
N GLU A 439 -8.93 -17.26 -24.20
CA GLU A 439 -9.40 -18.41 -25.00
C GLU A 439 -10.38 -18.07 -26.15
N SER A 440 -11.03 -16.90 -26.13
CA SER A 440 -11.95 -16.42 -27.18
C SER A 440 -11.35 -15.41 -28.19
N TYR A 441 -10.07 -15.05 -28.09
CA TYR A 441 -9.42 -14.00 -28.90
C TYR A 441 -8.28 -14.57 -29.76
N SER A 442 -8.63 -15.31 -30.82
CA SER A 442 -7.68 -16.12 -31.60
C SER A 442 -6.47 -15.34 -32.13
N GLU A 443 -6.64 -14.14 -32.70
CA GLU A 443 -5.52 -13.33 -33.22
C GLU A 443 -4.54 -12.92 -32.10
N LEU A 444 -5.07 -12.49 -30.95
CA LEU A 444 -4.26 -12.08 -29.81
C LEU A 444 -3.55 -13.28 -29.17
N CYS A 445 -4.21 -14.44 -29.11
CA CYS A 445 -3.61 -15.69 -28.68
C CYS A 445 -2.42 -16.10 -29.56
N ILE A 446 -2.56 -16.00 -30.89
CA ILE A 446 -1.49 -16.30 -31.84
C ILE A 446 -0.32 -15.32 -31.65
N LYS A 447 -0.59 -14.01 -31.64
CA LYS A 447 0.44 -12.98 -31.43
C LYS A 447 1.19 -13.14 -30.11
N THR A 448 0.47 -13.54 -29.05
CA THR A 448 1.06 -13.83 -27.74
C THR A 448 1.94 -15.09 -27.82
N THR A 449 1.45 -16.15 -28.45
CA THR A 449 2.21 -17.39 -28.67
C THR A 449 3.50 -17.13 -29.44
N GLU A 450 3.43 -16.44 -30.58
CA GLU A 450 4.57 -16.05 -31.41
C GLU A 450 5.63 -15.31 -30.58
N SER A 451 5.19 -14.37 -29.74
CA SER A 451 6.09 -13.57 -28.91
C SER A 451 6.73 -14.36 -27.79
N VAL A 452 6.06 -15.39 -27.27
CA VAL A 452 6.47 -16.07 -26.04
C VAL A 452 7.28 -17.34 -26.28
N ILE A 453 7.04 -18.06 -27.39
CA ILE A 453 7.80 -19.28 -27.75
C ILE A 453 9.32 -19.10 -27.68
N PRO A 454 9.94 -17.98 -28.13
CA PRO A 454 11.39 -17.80 -28.04
C PRO A 454 11.96 -17.90 -26.62
N PHE A 455 11.18 -17.57 -25.58
CA PHE A 455 11.62 -17.62 -24.18
C PHE A 455 11.72 -19.05 -23.61
N LEU A 456 11.35 -20.07 -24.40
CA LEU A 456 11.53 -21.47 -24.03
C LEU A 456 12.97 -21.95 -24.23
N ASP A 457 13.78 -21.20 -24.98
CA ASP A 457 15.18 -21.54 -25.26
C ASP A 457 16.03 -21.61 -23.99
N ASP A 458 17.00 -22.54 -23.96
CA ASP A 458 17.88 -22.80 -22.82
C ASP A 458 18.80 -21.61 -22.48
N CYS A 459 18.91 -20.60 -23.37
CA CYS A 459 19.64 -19.36 -23.08
C CYS A 459 18.96 -18.47 -22.03
N PHE A 460 17.66 -18.67 -21.74
CA PHE A 460 16.93 -17.92 -20.72
C PHE A 460 17.00 -18.59 -19.35
N LEU A 461 16.84 -17.78 -18.29
CA LEU A 461 16.74 -18.28 -16.91
C LEU A 461 15.58 -19.26 -16.76
N PHE A 462 15.73 -20.24 -15.86
CA PHE A 462 14.74 -21.29 -15.64
C PHE A 462 13.35 -20.72 -15.34
N GLU A 463 13.26 -19.68 -14.51
CA GLU A 463 12.00 -19.05 -14.10
C GLU A 463 11.30 -18.38 -15.30
N VAL A 464 12.05 -17.77 -16.21
CA VAL A 464 11.54 -17.17 -17.46
C VAL A 464 10.98 -18.27 -18.37
N ARG A 465 11.76 -19.35 -18.57
CA ARG A 465 11.34 -20.49 -19.39
C ARG A 465 10.08 -21.16 -18.83
N LEU A 466 10.01 -21.33 -17.51
CA LEU A 466 8.88 -21.94 -16.83
C LEU A 466 7.59 -21.13 -17.02
N GLU A 467 7.65 -19.82 -16.83
CA GLU A 467 6.47 -18.97 -17.04
C GLU A 467 6.08 -18.90 -18.53
N ALA A 468 7.05 -18.85 -19.45
CA ALA A 468 6.77 -18.97 -20.88
C ALA A 468 6.06 -20.28 -21.24
N ALA A 469 6.50 -21.42 -20.67
CA ALA A 469 5.84 -22.71 -20.85
C ALA A 469 4.41 -22.69 -20.30
N ASN A 470 4.18 -22.05 -19.15
CA ASN A 470 2.84 -21.91 -18.59
C ASN A 470 1.91 -21.02 -19.45
N VAL A 471 2.44 -19.96 -20.07
CA VAL A 471 1.69 -19.16 -21.07
C VAL A 471 1.28 -20.03 -22.25
N VAL A 472 2.23 -20.72 -22.88
CA VAL A 472 1.96 -21.59 -24.05
C VAL A 472 0.99 -22.71 -23.68
N ARG A 473 1.09 -23.27 -22.47
CA ARG A 473 0.13 -24.27 -21.96
C ARG A 473 -1.30 -23.72 -21.92
N ASN A 474 -1.50 -22.47 -21.50
CA ASN A 474 -2.84 -21.87 -21.48
C ASN A 474 -3.34 -21.62 -22.91
N LEU A 475 -2.48 -21.07 -23.78
CA LEU A 475 -2.87 -20.69 -25.14
C LEU A 475 -3.17 -21.90 -26.05
N THR A 476 -2.50 -23.04 -25.86
CA THR A 476 -2.73 -24.27 -26.64
C THR A 476 -4.12 -24.90 -26.44
N ARG A 477 -4.93 -24.39 -25.53
CA ARG A 477 -6.36 -24.74 -25.44
C ARG A 477 -7.13 -24.27 -26.69
N SER A 478 -6.72 -23.17 -27.31
CA SER A 478 -7.28 -22.67 -28.57
C SER A 478 -6.80 -23.54 -29.74
N PRO A 479 -7.71 -24.04 -30.59
CA PRO A 479 -7.34 -24.79 -31.79
C PRO A 479 -6.49 -23.95 -32.76
N GLU A 480 -6.79 -22.65 -32.91
CA GLU A 480 -6.04 -21.76 -33.81
C GLU A 480 -4.57 -21.60 -33.39
N VAL A 481 -4.28 -21.63 -32.09
CA VAL A 481 -2.91 -21.64 -31.57
C VAL A 481 -2.21 -22.96 -31.88
N ARG A 482 -2.91 -24.09 -31.79
CA ARG A 482 -2.35 -25.41 -32.12
C ARG A 482 -2.05 -25.52 -33.61
N ASP A 483 -2.96 -25.04 -34.47
CA ASP A 483 -2.75 -24.95 -35.91
C ASP A 483 -1.52 -24.09 -36.22
N TYR A 484 -1.40 -22.90 -35.63
CA TYR A 484 -0.23 -22.03 -35.78
C TYR A 484 1.08 -22.74 -35.39
N ILE A 485 1.11 -23.44 -34.26
CA ILE A 485 2.29 -24.21 -33.80
C ILE A 485 2.68 -25.30 -34.80
N GLN A 486 1.70 -25.98 -35.41
CA GLN A 486 1.95 -27.00 -36.43
C GLN A 486 2.47 -26.39 -37.73
N GLU A 487 1.81 -25.33 -38.23
CA GLU A 487 2.17 -24.64 -39.47
C GLU A 487 3.60 -24.08 -39.44
N HIS A 488 4.05 -23.63 -38.26
CA HIS A 488 5.39 -23.06 -38.05
C HIS A 488 6.41 -24.09 -37.53
N ASN A 489 6.05 -25.37 -37.47
CA ASN A 489 6.92 -26.47 -37.06
C ASN A 489 7.56 -26.28 -35.66
N PHE A 490 6.82 -25.71 -34.70
CA PHE A 490 7.29 -25.54 -33.32
C PHE A 490 7.09 -26.80 -32.46
N LEU A 491 6.24 -27.74 -32.89
CA LEU A 491 5.92 -28.96 -32.11
C LEU A 491 7.16 -29.79 -31.70
N PRO A 492 8.16 -30.05 -32.56
CA PRO A 492 9.38 -30.75 -32.14
C PRO A 492 10.12 -30.05 -30.99
N ALA A 493 10.21 -28.71 -31.03
CA ALA A 493 10.84 -27.95 -29.96
C ALA A 493 10.05 -28.05 -28.64
N LEU A 494 8.71 -28.02 -28.71
CA LEU A 494 7.85 -28.21 -27.55
C LEU A 494 7.95 -29.62 -26.96
N ILE A 495 8.16 -30.65 -27.79
CA ILE A 495 8.37 -32.02 -27.33
C ILE A 495 9.71 -32.16 -26.59
N LYS A 496 10.76 -31.43 -27.00
CA LYS A 496 12.06 -31.43 -26.30
C LYS A 496 11.95 -30.93 -24.85
N LEU A 497 10.95 -30.10 -24.54
CA LEU A 497 10.66 -29.66 -23.16
C LEU A 497 10.37 -30.84 -22.21
N LEU A 498 9.95 -31.99 -22.74
CA LEU A 498 9.75 -33.21 -21.94
C LEU A 498 11.06 -33.78 -21.37
N ASN A 499 12.22 -33.34 -21.86
CA ASN A 499 13.52 -33.76 -21.36
C ASN A 499 13.91 -33.08 -20.03
N GLU A 500 13.16 -32.07 -19.59
CA GLU A 500 13.38 -31.41 -18.31
C GLU A 500 13.08 -32.34 -17.14
N ASP A 501 13.82 -32.15 -16.04
CA ASP A 501 13.69 -32.95 -14.81
C ASP A 501 12.90 -32.23 -13.71
N ASN A 502 12.78 -30.89 -13.81
CA ASN A 502 12.03 -30.13 -12.82
C ASN A 502 10.52 -30.45 -12.91
N LYS A 503 9.89 -30.74 -11.76
CA LYS A 503 8.49 -31.15 -11.67
C LYS A 503 7.50 -30.09 -12.20
N ASP A 504 7.69 -28.82 -11.85
CA ASP A 504 6.79 -27.75 -12.26
C ASP A 504 6.90 -27.50 -13.77
N PHE A 505 8.13 -27.53 -14.30
CA PHE A 505 8.38 -27.42 -15.73
C PHE A 505 7.79 -28.60 -16.50
N CYS A 506 8.00 -29.82 -16.01
CA CYS A 506 7.37 -31.03 -16.54
C CYS A 506 5.86 -30.88 -16.61
N THR A 507 5.22 -30.37 -15.55
CA THR A 507 3.77 -30.16 -15.51
C THR A 507 3.32 -29.16 -16.57
N ALA A 508 4.09 -28.10 -16.82
CA ALA A 508 3.82 -27.16 -17.91
C ALA A 508 3.93 -27.85 -19.28
N ALA A 509 5.05 -28.54 -19.53
CA ALA A 509 5.32 -29.26 -20.78
C ALA A 509 4.28 -30.35 -21.07
N TYR A 510 3.92 -31.16 -20.08
CA TYR A 510 2.87 -32.17 -20.21
C TYR A 510 1.53 -31.55 -20.57
N GLY A 511 1.17 -30.41 -19.99
CA GLY A 511 -0.06 -29.70 -20.34
C GLY A 511 -0.06 -29.22 -21.79
N ILE A 512 1.06 -28.67 -22.28
CA ILE A 512 1.23 -28.28 -23.69
C ILE A 512 0.99 -29.49 -24.60
N ILE A 513 1.72 -30.59 -24.35
CA ILE A 513 1.65 -31.81 -25.16
C ILE A 513 0.26 -32.45 -25.11
N MET A 514 -0.38 -32.47 -23.93
CA MET A 514 -1.73 -33.00 -23.76
C MET A 514 -2.73 -32.24 -24.64
N ASN A 515 -2.64 -30.91 -24.69
CA ASN A 515 -3.47 -30.08 -25.56
C ASN A 515 -3.14 -30.31 -27.04
N MET A 516 -1.86 -30.37 -27.42
CA MET A 516 -1.44 -30.61 -28.81
C MET A 516 -1.93 -31.95 -29.36
N LEU A 517 -2.02 -32.98 -28.52
CA LEU A 517 -2.45 -34.32 -28.91
C LEU A 517 -3.97 -34.49 -29.03
N ILE A 518 -4.74 -33.43 -28.79
CA ILE A 518 -6.16 -33.38 -29.16
C ILE A 518 -6.29 -33.51 -30.70
N ASP A 519 -5.35 -32.95 -31.46
CA ASP A 519 -5.37 -32.99 -32.92
C ASP A 519 -4.57 -34.20 -33.46
N GLU A 520 -5.19 -35.00 -34.33
CA GLU A 520 -4.56 -36.20 -34.92
C GLU A 520 -3.28 -35.86 -35.72
N SER A 521 -3.18 -34.65 -36.28
CA SER A 521 -2.01 -34.18 -37.03
C SER A 521 -0.73 -34.11 -36.18
N SER A 522 -0.85 -33.94 -34.85
CA SER A 522 0.30 -33.94 -33.93
C SER A 522 0.86 -35.34 -33.65
N HIS A 523 0.09 -36.41 -33.90
CA HIS A 523 0.42 -37.76 -33.42
C HIS A 523 1.68 -38.32 -34.10
N GLN A 524 1.86 -38.07 -35.39
CA GLN A 524 3.02 -38.59 -36.12
C GLN A 524 4.33 -37.98 -35.61
N ILE A 525 4.39 -36.65 -35.49
CA ILE A 525 5.57 -35.94 -34.97
C ILE A 525 5.85 -36.36 -33.52
N PHE A 526 4.81 -36.51 -32.70
CA PHE A 526 4.96 -36.98 -31.32
C PHE A 526 5.62 -38.36 -31.22
N TYR A 527 5.29 -39.25 -32.16
CA TYR A 527 5.92 -40.57 -32.23
C TYR A 527 7.36 -40.50 -32.77
N GLU A 528 7.59 -39.74 -33.84
CA GLU A 528 8.92 -39.58 -34.48
C GLU A 528 9.96 -38.97 -33.53
N GLU A 529 9.54 -38.10 -32.60
CA GLU A 529 10.38 -37.51 -31.55
C GLU A 529 10.56 -38.40 -30.30
N GLU A 530 10.20 -39.69 -30.41
CA GLU A 530 10.29 -40.72 -29.35
C GLU A 530 9.55 -40.34 -28.04
N ALA A 531 8.59 -39.41 -28.12
CA ALA A 531 7.97 -38.84 -26.93
C ALA A 531 7.08 -39.87 -26.20
N VAL A 532 6.47 -40.80 -26.92
CA VAL A 532 5.69 -41.90 -26.34
C VAL A 532 6.53 -42.71 -25.35
N LEU A 533 7.76 -43.07 -25.73
CA LEU A 533 8.67 -43.84 -24.87
C LEU A 533 9.05 -43.05 -23.62
N LYS A 534 9.32 -41.75 -23.77
CA LYS A 534 9.63 -40.85 -22.65
C LYS A 534 8.48 -40.79 -21.66
N ILE A 535 7.24 -40.67 -22.13
CA ILE A 535 6.05 -40.61 -21.27
C ILE A 535 5.84 -41.94 -20.54
N ILE A 536 5.98 -43.08 -21.23
CA ILE A 536 5.89 -44.41 -20.58
C ILE A 536 6.98 -44.57 -19.53
N HIS A 537 8.21 -44.17 -19.86
CA HIS A 537 9.34 -44.23 -18.93
C HIS A 537 9.08 -43.36 -17.69
N LYS A 538 8.67 -42.10 -17.86
CA LYS A 538 8.35 -41.20 -16.75
C LYS A 538 7.19 -41.72 -15.89
N LEU A 539 6.16 -42.34 -16.50
CA LEU A 539 5.07 -42.97 -15.76
C LEU A 539 5.55 -44.15 -14.88
N HIS A 540 6.50 -44.95 -15.37
CA HIS A 540 7.13 -46.01 -14.56
C HIS A 540 8.02 -45.45 -13.44
N LEU A 541 8.66 -44.31 -13.68
CA LEU A 541 9.51 -43.62 -12.70
C LEU A 541 8.74 -42.83 -11.64
N CYS A 542 7.41 -42.71 -11.73
CA CYS A 542 6.59 -42.10 -10.69
C CYS A 542 6.51 -42.99 -9.43
N THR A 543 7.66 -43.18 -8.77
CA THR A 543 7.87 -44.04 -7.60
C THR A 543 7.19 -43.49 -6.36
N ASP A 544 7.09 -42.17 -6.26
CA ASP A 544 6.46 -41.47 -5.13
C ASP A 544 4.94 -41.37 -5.28
N ARG A 545 4.38 -41.95 -6.35
CA ARG A 545 2.95 -41.96 -6.67
C ARG A 545 2.35 -40.54 -6.65
N ASP A 546 3.03 -39.63 -7.33
CA ASP A 546 2.50 -38.32 -7.69
C ASP A 546 1.31 -38.49 -8.64
N TRP A 547 0.12 -38.70 -8.06
CA TRP A 547 -1.05 -39.12 -8.82
C TRP A 547 -1.54 -38.07 -9.81
N LYS A 548 -1.32 -36.78 -9.53
CA LYS A 548 -1.61 -35.69 -10.47
C LYS A 548 -0.72 -35.79 -11.72
N THR A 549 0.58 -35.98 -11.53
CA THR A 549 1.51 -36.18 -12.66
C THR A 549 1.18 -37.46 -13.43
N CYS A 550 0.93 -38.58 -12.73
CA CYS A 550 0.52 -39.83 -13.36
C CYS A 550 -0.79 -39.68 -14.18
N ALA A 551 -1.77 -38.94 -13.66
CA ALA A 551 -3.03 -38.66 -14.35
C ALA A 551 -2.78 -37.91 -15.66
N LEU A 552 -1.93 -36.88 -15.62
CA LEU A 552 -1.59 -36.08 -16.79
C LEU A 552 -0.82 -36.88 -17.84
N LEU A 553 0.14 -37.72 -17.43
CA LEU A 553 0.85 -38.64 -18.33
C LEU A 553 -0.11 -39.67 -18.95
N CYS A 554 -1.05 -40.20 -18.17
CA CYS A 554 -2.10 -41.08 -18.70
C CYS A 554 -3.02 -40.35 -19.69
N GLN A 555 -3.34 -39.08 -19.44
CA GLN A 555 -4.14 -38.26 -20.35
C GLN A 555 -3.42 -38.04 -21.69
N ILE A 556 -2.10 -37.77 -21.66
CA ILE A 556 -1.27 -37.68 -22.86
C ILE A 556 -1.34 -38.98 -23.68
N LEU A 557 -1.10 -40.13 -23.02
CA LEU A 557 -1.18 -41.44 -23.68
C LEU A 557 -2.58 -41.74 -24.19
N TRP A 558 -3.62 -41.32 -23.47
CA TRP A 558 -5.01 -41.52 -23.88
C TRP A 558 -5.37 -40.69 -25.11
N ASN A 559 -4.99 -39.41 -25.15
CA ASN A 559 -5.18 -38.53 -26.31
C ASN A 559 -4.46 -39.10 -27.55
N PHE A 560 -3.21 -39.53 -27.39
CA PHE A 560 -2.44 -40.16 -28.46
C PHE A 560 -3.10 -41.48 -28.93
N CYS A 561 -3.37 -42.41 -28.01
CA CYS A 561 -3.94 -43.72 -28.33
C CYS A 561 -5.36 -43.63 -28.88
N GLY A 562 -6.11 -42.58 -28.56
CA GLY A 562 -7.48 -42.34 -29.01
C GLY A 562 -7.58 -42.16 -30.52
N GLY A 563 -6.56 -41.58 -31.16
CA GLY A 563 -6.51 -41.36 -32.60
C GLY A 563 -6.54 -42.65 -33.43
N LYS A 564 -6.83 -42.51 -34.74
CA LYS A 564 -6.92 -43.64 -35.68
C LYS A 564 -5.68 -44.53 -35.69
N ASN A 565 -4.50 -43.93 -35.65
CA ASN A 565 -3.21 -44.63 -35.78
C ASN A 565 -2.38 -44.70 -34.49
N GLY A 566 -2.73 -43.98 -33.41
CA GLY A 566 -1.83 -43.79 -32.26
C GLY A 566 -1.36 -45.10 -31.62
N CYS A 567 -2.28 -46.03 -31.36
CA CYS A 567 -1.91 -47.35 -30.82
C CYS A 567 -1.06 -48.20 -31.77
N SER A 568 -1.21 -48.05 -33.09
CA SER A 568 -0.51 -48.89 -34.07
C SER A 568 1.01 -48.66 -34.10
N LEU A 569 1.45 -47.51 -33.57
CA LEU A 569 2.84 -47.08 -33.53
C LEU A 569 3.58 -47.62 -32.29
N ILE A 570 2.88 -48.04 -31.23
CA ILE A 570 3.49 -48.54 -29.99
C ILE A 570 3.75 -50.05 -30.10
N SER A 571 4.89 -50.54 -29.57
CA SER A 571 5.16 -51.97 -29.60
C SER A 571 4.18 -52.75 -28.71
N LYS A 572 3.83 -53.97 -29.12
CA LYS A 572 2.94 -54.86 -28.33
C LYS A 572 3.46 -55.09 -26.92
N MET A 573 4.78 -55.16 -26.74
CA MET A 573 5.41 -55.38 -25.44
C MET A 573 5.23 -54.18 -24.50
N GLU A 574 5.40 -52.96 -24.99
CA GLU A 574 5.18 -51.73 -24.21
C GLU A 574 3.72 -51.58 -23.78
N ILE A 575 2.79 -51.89 -24.69
CA ILE A 575 1.36 -51.89 -24.38
C ILE A 575 1.03 -52.90 -23.28
N GLN A 576 1.56 -54.13 -23.37
CA GLN A 576 1.37 -55.14 -22.34
C GLN A 576 1.94 -54.70 -20.99
N HIS A 577 3.11 -54.08 -20.97
CA HIS A 577 3.71 -53.51 -19.75
C HIS A 577 2.85 -52.38 -19.18
N LEU A 578 2.37 -51.46 -20.02
CA LEU A 578 1.51 -50.36 -19.61
C LEU A 578 0.16 -50.86 -19.05
N ILE A 579 -0.47 -51.83 -19.71
CA ILE A 579 -1.70 -52.49 -19.21
C ILE A 579 -1.46 -53.11 -17.84
N LYS A 580 -0.33 -53.80 -17.65
CA LYS A 580 0.04 -54.40 -16.37
C LYS A 580 0.24 -53.34 -15.27
N TYR A 581 0.97 -52.27 -15.58
CA TYR A 581 1.18 -51.13 -14.68
C TYR A 581 -0.16 -50.49 -14.28
N LEU A 582 -1.00 -50.12 -15.24
CA LEU A 582 -2.30 -49.50 -14.99
C LEU A 582 -3.21 -50.41 -14.17
N SER A 583 -3.27 -51.70 -14.51
CA SER A 583 -4.07 -52.68 -13.77
C SER A 583 -3.62 -52.78 -12.31
N TYR A 584 -2.30 -52.82 -12.07
CA TYR A 584 -1.77 -52.82 -10.71
C TYR A 584 -2.10 -51.52 -9.97
N SER A 585 -1.86 -50.36 -10.58
CA SER A 585 -2.04 -49.04 -9.95
C SER A 585 -3.52 -48.69 -9.69
N ILE A 586 -4.45 -49.21 -10.50
CA ILE A 586 -5.90 -49.00 -10.36
C ILE A 586 -6.51 -49.98 -9.35
N TYR A 587 -6.15 -51.26 -9.41
CA TYR A 587 -6.84 -52.31 -8.64
C TYR A 587 -6.14 -52.68 -7.33
N ASN A 588 -4.88 -52.27 -7.12
CA ASN A 588 -4.19 -52.48 -5.84
C ASN A 588 -4.55 -51.41 -4.80
N GLU A 589 -5.84 -51.31 -4.49
CA GLU A 589 -6.39 -50.31 -3.57
C GLU A 589 -5.79 -50.40 -2.15
N LYS A 590 -5.38 -51.61 -1.71
CA LYS A 590 -4.74 -51.81 -0.41
C LYS A 590 -3.36 -51.16 -0.34
N ALA A 591 -2.59 -51.17 -1.43
CA ALA A 591 -1.29 -50.52 -1.49
C ALA A 591 -1.41 -48.99 -1.54
N ASN A 592 -2.50 -48.46 -2.11
CA ASN A 592 -2.73 -47.01 -2.24
C ASN A 592 -3.46 -46.39 -1.03
N LYS A 593 -3.98 -47.22 -0.11
CA LYS A 593 -4.63 -46.82 1.15
C LYS A 593 -3.65 -46.62 2.31
N THR A 594 -2.35 -46.49 2.06
CA THR A 594 -1.32 -46.41 3.11
C THR A 594 -1.54 -45.17 4.00
N GLU A 595 -2.09 -45.46 5.19
CA GLU A 595 -2.18 -44.72 6.45
C GLU A 595 -3.35 -43.77 6.76
N ASP A 596 -4.07 -43.16 5.80
CA ASP A 596 -5.34 -42.51 6.12
C ASP A 596 -6.23 -42.35 4.88
N LYS A 597 -7.54 -42.64 5.00
CA LYS A 597 -8.53 -42.42 3.92
C LYS A 597 -8.73 -40.92 3.63
N ASN A 598 -8.32 -40.06 4.55
CA ASN A 598 -8.33 -38.61 4.41
C ASN A 598 -6.98 -38.02 4.00
N SER A 599 -5.99 -38.84 3.63
CA SER A 599 -4.75 -38.30 3.04
C SER A 599 -5.05 -37.66 1.68
N ASP A 600 -4.45 -36.49 1.43
CA ASP A 600 -4.53 -35.80 0.12
C ASP A 600 -4.14 -36.74 -1.02
N TYR A 601 -3.18 -37.61 -0.75
CA TYR A 601 -2.68 -38.62 -1.67
C TYR A 601 -3.73 -39.64 -2.14
N TYR A 602 -4.52 -40.24 -1.24
CA TYR A 602 -5.57 -41.18 -1.63
C TYR A 602 -6.69 -40.47 -2.38
N THR A 603 -6.97 -39.22 -1.99
CA THR A 603 -7.95 -38.37 -2.69
C THR A 603 -7.51 -38.12 -4.13
N GLU A 604 -6.28 -37.65 -4.35
CA GLU A 604 -5.72 -37.43 -5.68
C GLU A 604 -5.69 -38.70 -6.54
N TRP A 605 -5.31 -39.85 -5.96
CA TRP A 605 -5.38 -41.13 -6.66
C TRP A 605 -6.80 -41.44 -7.15
N LYS A 606 -7.80 -41.21 -6.29
CA LYS A 606 -9.19 -41.58 -6.56
C LYS A 606 -9.88 -40.60 -7.52
N THR A 607 -9.63 -39.30 -7.38
CA THR A 607 -10.34 -38.24 -8.12
C THR A 607 -9.62 -37.84 -9.41
N GLU A 608 -8.29 -37.82 -9.41
CA GLU A 608 -7.50 -37.36 -10.57
C GLU A 608 -7.00 -38.53 -11.41
N PHE A 609 -6.27 -39.48 -10.80
CA PHE A 609 -5.61 -40.56 -11.54
C PHE A 609 -6.57 -41.65 -12.02
N CYS A 610 -7.37 -42.22 -11.11
CA CYS A 610 -8.22 -43.37 -11.41
C CYS A 610 -9.16 -43.19 -12.61
N PRO A 611 -9.86 -42.04 -12.78
CA PRO A 611 -10.77 -41.86 -13.91
C PRO A 611 -10.05 -41.93 -15.26
N VAL A 612 -8.93 -41.22 -15.39
CA VAL A 612 -8.14 -41.15 -16.63
C VAL A 612 -7.44 -42.48 -16.91
N ALA A 613 -6.83 -43.08 -15.88
CA ALA A 613 -6.12 -44.35 -16.01
C ALA A 613 -7.06 -45.50 -16.43
N LYS A 614 -8.31 -45.51 -15.93
CA LYS A 614 -9.32 -46.50 -16.36
C LYS A 614 -9.72 -46.33 -17.81
N ASN A 615 -9.93 -45.09 -18.28
CA ASN A 615 -10.25 -44.82 -19.68
C ASN A 615 -9.11 -45.27 -20.60
N LEU A 616 -7.86 -44.97 -20.25
CA LEU A 616 -6.69 -45.44 -20.97
C LEU A 616 -6.62 -46.97 -20.98
N LEU A 617 -6.77 -47.62 -19.82
CA LEU A 617 -6.71 -49.08 -19.71
C LEU A 617 -7.78 -49.75 -20.59
N GLN A 618 -9.02 -49.25 -20.55
CA GLN A 618 -10.13 -49.77 -21.35
C GLN A 618 -9.86 -49.60 -22.85
N LEU A 619 -9.34 -48.43 -23.26
CA LEU A 619 -8.97 -48.19 -24.66
C LEU A 619 -7.91 -49.17 -25.14
N LEU A 620 -6.85 -49.37 -24.35
CA LEU A 620 -5.75 -50.27 -24.69
C LEU A 620 -6.24 -51.73 -24.77
N GLN A 621 -7.07 -52.17 -23.83
CA GLN A 621 -7.65 -53.52 -23.85
C GLN A 621 -8.57 -53.74 -25.07
N ASN A 622 -9.35 -52.74 -25.47
CA ASN A 622 -10.23 -52.86 -26.63
C ASN A 622 -9.48 -52.88 -27.97
N LYS A 623 -8.34 -52.19 -28.08
CA LYS A 623 -7.53 -52.15 -29.30
C LYS A 623 -6.54 -53.32 -29.42
N PHE A 624 -6.25 -54.05 -28.33
CA PHE A 624 -5.22 -55.09 -28.28
C PHE A 624 -5.66 -56.47 -27.73
N ASN A 625 -6.94 -56.63 -27.37
CA ASN A 625 -7.60 -57.94 -27.36
C ASN A 625 -8.10 -58.27 -28.76
#